data_AF-A0A501W0D1-F1
#
_entry.id   AF-A0A501W0D1-F1
#
_cell.length_a   1.000
_cell.length_b   1.000
_cell.length_c   1.000
_cell.angle_alpha   90.00
_cell.angle_beta   90.00
_cell.angle_gamma   90.00
#
_symmetry.space_group_name_H-M   'P 1'
#
loop_
_entity.id
_entity.type
_entity.pdbx_description
1 polymer ?
#
loop_
_entity_poly.entity_id
_entity_poly.type
_entity_poly.pdbx_seq_one_letter_code
_entity_poly.pdbx_strand_id
1 'polypeptide(L)'
;MVVNDCGHLSALWPEVELMTAQGLACLAMCPSYSTVAPAGGTAPLLGTNPFAFGWPRPGGDPYVFDIATSVAARGEIELRARGLRKGAPGRSLRAGRRLT
;
A
#
# COMPACT_ATOMS: atom_id res chain seq x y z
N MET A 1 9.29 -2.46 15.58
CA MET A 1 10.41 -1.67 15.04
C MET A 1 9.84 -0.37 14.50
N VAL A 2 10.53 0.75 14.68
CA VAL A 2 10.16 2.05 14.09
C VAL A 2 11.41 2.61 13.42
N VAL A 3 11.25 3.12 12.20
CA VAL A 3 12.33 3.77 11.45
C VAL A 3 12.00 5.25 11.38
N ASN A 4 12.92 6.10 11.83
CA ASN A 4 12.81 7.55 11.78
C ASN A 4 13.83 8.09 10.79
N ASP A 5 13.62 9.32 10.31
CA ASP A 5 14.51 10.02 9.38
C ASP A 5 14.83 9.19 8.11
N CYS A 6 13.77 8.70 7.46
CA CYS A 6 13.88 7.92 6.23
C CYS A 6 13.16 8.59 5.06
N GLY A 7 13.57 8.25 3.84
CA GLY A 7 12.93 8.72 2.62
C GLY A 7 11.57 8.08 2.36
N HIS A 8 10.98 8.44 1.21
CA HIS A 8 9.71 7.89 0.75
C HIS A 8 9.83 6.39 0.45
N LEU A 9 9.06 5.56 1.15
CA LEU A 9 8.84 4.16 0.77
C LEU A 9 7.78 4.10 -0.32
N SER A 10 8.11 3.49 -1.47
CA SER A 10 7.22 3.39 -2.62
C SER A 10 6.01 2.49 -2.33
N ALA A 11 6.24 1.19 -2.28
CA ALA A 11 5.24 0.19 -1.91
C ALA A 11 5.71 -0.54 -0.66
N LEU A 12 4.79 -1.01 0.19
CA LEU A 12 5.12 -1.70 1.44
C LEU A 12 5.12 -3.22 1.29
N TRP A 13 4.44 -3.75 0.27
CA TRP A 13 4.33 -5.18 0.04
C TRP A 13 5.67 -5.92 -0.13
N PRO A 14 6.75 -5.37 -0.74
CA PRO A 14 8.00 -6.12 -0.90
C PRO A 14 8.60 -6.52 0.45
N GLU A 15 8.63 -5.59 1.40
CA GLU A 15 9.13 -5.83 2.75
C GLU A 15 8.24 -6.82 3.51
N VAL A 16 6.92 -6.70 3.35
CA VAL A 16 5.95 -7.61 3.98
C VAL A 16 6.04 -9.03 3.41
N GLU A 17 6.24 -9.18 2.10
CA GLU A 17 6.46 -10.48 1.45
C GLU A 17 7.76 -11.13 1.95
N LEU A 18 8.84 -10.36 2.10
CA LEU A 18 10.11 -10.87 2.62
C LEU A 18 9.96 -11.41 4.05
N MET A 19 9.24 -10.69 4.92
CA MET A 19 9.01 -11.12 6.31
C MET A 19 8.13 -12.37 6.38
N THR A 20 7.07 -12.41 5.57
CA THR A 20 6.15 -13.56 5.56
C THR A 20 6.74 -14.81 4.93
N ALA A 21 7.65 -14.67 3.96
CA ALA A 21 8.43 -15.79 3.42
C ALA A 21 9.33 -16.45 4.48
N GLN A 22 9.70 -15.72 5.53
CA GLN A 22 10.45 -16.24 6.69
C GLN A 22 9.54 -16.85 7.77
N GLY A 23 8.23 -16.97 7.51
CA GLY A 23 7.28 -17.53 8.46
C GLY A 23 6.78 -16.53 9.52
N LEU A 24 6.96 -15.22 9.31
CA LEU A 24 6.56 -14.19 10.26
C LEU A 24 5.28 -13.47 9.81
N ALA A 25 4.37 -13.20 10.74
CA ALA A 25 3.30 -12.23 10.51
C ALA A 25 3.86 -10.82 10.52
N CYS A 26 3.40 -9.96 9.62
CA CYS A 26 3.96 -8.62 9.44
C CYS A 26 2.87 -7.56 9.30
N LEU A 27 3.16 -6.38 9.87
CA LEU A 27 2.37 -5.17 9.71
C LEU A 27 3.31 -4.01 9.42
N ALA A 28 3.08 -3.31 8.31
CA ALA A 28 3.86 -2.16 7.87
C ALA A 28 2.97 -0.93 7.66
N MET A 29 3.45 0.23 8.11
CA MET A 29 2.75 1.50 8.02
C MET A 29 3.78 2.59 7.72
N CYS A 30 3.48 3.51 6.81
CA CYS A 30 4.36 4.64 6.51
C CYS A 30 3.55 5.94 6.39
N PRO A 31 3.63 6.86 7.37
CA PRO A 31 3.03 8.18 7.24
C PRO A 31 3.59 8.95 6.04
N SER A 32 2.77 9.79 5.42
CA SER A 32 3.18 10.63 4.29
C SER A 32 2.69 12.08 4.41
N TYR A 33 3.19 12.95 3.53
CA TYR A 33 2.85 14.38 3.52
C TYR A 33 1.34 14.64 3.35
N SER A 34 0.86 15.71 4.00
CA SER A 34 -0.55 16.12 4.00
C SER A 34 -1.05 16.46 2.60
N THR A 35 -1.87 15.57 2.05
CA THR A 35 -2.45 15.68 0.69
C THR A 35 -3.92 15.27 0.65
N VAL A 36 -4.45 14.73 1.75
CA VAL A 36 -5.80 14.18 1.88
C VAL A 36 -6.57 15.02 2.89
N ALA A 37 -7.75 15.51 2.50
CA ALA A 37 -8.67 16.16 3.42
C ALA A 37 -9.36 15.10 4.30
N PRO A 38 -9.55 15.35 5.61
CA PRO A 38 -10.30 14.46 6.47
C PRO A 38 -11.78 14.45 6.07
N ALA A 39 -12.52 13.44 6.51
CA ALA A 39 -13.96 13.35 6.23
C ALA A 39 -14.69 14.62 6.71
N GLY A 40 -15.46 15.24 5.81
CA GLY A 40 -16.16 16.50 6.08
C GLY A 40 -15.29 17.77 6.01
N GLY A 41 -13.99 17.65 5.76
CA GLY A 41 -13.07 18.76 5.57
C GLY A 41 -12.77 19.05 4.09
N THR A 42 -12.22 20.24 3.82
CA THR A 42 -11.79 20.65 2.48
C THR A 42 -10.30 20.95 2.38
N ALA A 43 -9.63 21.16 3.51
CA ALA A 43 -8.19 21.43 3.57
C ALA A 43 -7.39 20.11 3.74
N PRO A 44 -6.23 19.96 3.09
CA PRO A 44 -5.34 18.81 3.29
C PRO A 44 -4.80 18.75 4.72
N LEU A 45 -4.92 17.59 5.37
CA LEU A 45 -4.41 17.37 6.73
C LEU A 45 -3.71 16.01 6.88
N LEU A 46 -4.16 15.00 6.16
CA LEU A 46 -3.66 13.62 6.26
C LEU A 46 -2.81 13.24 5.05
N GLY A 47 -1.88 12.32 5.23
CA GLY A 47 -1.23 11.63 4.12
C GLY A 47 -2.09 10.52 3.53
N THR A 48 -1.60 9.89 2.46
CA THR A 48 -2.16 8.63 1.93
C THR A 48 -1.90 7.44 2.84
N ASN A 49 -0.98 7.60 3.81
CA ASN A 49 -0.66 6.74 4.94
C ASN A 49 -0.88 5.24 4.67
N PRO A 50 -0.12 4.64 3.73
CA PRO A 50 -0.33 3.25 3.35
C PRO A 50 -0.19 2.29 4.54
N PHE A 51 -0.93 1.20 4.42
CA PHE A 51 -1.01 0.10 5.36
C PHE A 51 -0.86 -1.21 4.61
N ALA A 52 0.09 -2.04 5.04
CA ALA A 52 0.26 -3.38 4.52
C ALA A 52 0.30 -4.43 5.63
N PHE A 53 -0.32 -5.58 5.36
CA PHE A 53 -0.41 -6.72 6.26
C PHE A 53 0.02 -7.99 5.53
N GLY A 54 0.74 -8.84 6.25
CA GLY A 54 1.21 -10.12 5.76
C GLY A 54 0.97 -11.24 6.76
N TRP A 55 0.49 -12.38 6.27
CA TRP A 55 0.33 -13.60 7.04
C TRP A 55 1.07 -14.79 6.39
N PRO A 56 1.97 -15.47 7.12
CA PRO A 56 2.69 -16.62 6.60
C PRO A 56 1.76 -17.83 6.48
N ARG A 57 1.94 -18.62 5.43
CA ARG A 57 1.19 -19.87 5.23
C ARG A 57 2.18 -21.02 5.00
N PRO A 58 2.42 -21.88 6.01
CA PRO A 58 3.30 -23.03 5.84
C PRO A 58 2.88 -23.88 4.63
N GLY A 59 3.82 -24.15 3.72
CA GLY A 59 3.57 -24.94 2.52
C GLY A 59 2.78 -24.23 1.40
N GLY A 60 2.58 -22.91 1.49
CA GLY A 60 1.91 -22.14 0.43
C GLY A 60 2.42 -20.71 0.30
N ASP A 61 1.93 -19.99 -0.71
CA ASP A 61 2.25 -18.58 -0.91
C ASP A 61 1.79 -17.74 0.29
N PRO A 62 2.58 -16.78 0.80
CA PRO A 62 2.12 -15.82 1.79
C PRO A 62 0.84 -15.08 1.38
N TYR A 63 0.01 -14.72 2.35
CA TYR A 63 -1.08 -13.78 2.13
C TYR A 63 -0.56 -12.36 2.41
N VAL A 64 -0.57 -11.49 1.40
CA VAL A 64 -0.14 -10.09 1.55
C VAL A 64 -1.22 -9.16 1.00
N PHE A 65 -1.48 -8.10 1.75
CA PHE A 65 -2.44 -7.05 1.46
C PHE A 65 -1.74 -5.70 1.65
N ASP A 66 -1.82 -4.80 0.66
CA ASP A 66 -1.20 -3.47 0.68
C ASP A 66 -2.17 -2.45 0.08
N ILE A 67 -2.49 -1.40 0.84
CA ILE A 67 -3.44 -0.36 0.47
C ILE A 67 -2.93 1.04 0.83
N ALA A 68 -3.31 2.03 0.03
CA ALA A 68 -3.37 3.41 0.48
C ALA A 68 -4.67 3.64 1.28
N THR A 69 -4.63 4.47 2.31
CA THR A 69 -5.83 4.82 3.10
C THR A 69 -6.67 5.94 2.46
N SER A 70 -6.20 6.51 1.35
CA SER A 70 -6.93 7.49 0.54
C SER A 70 -7.57 6.84 -0.68
N VAL A 71 -8.74 7.35 -1.09
CA VAL A 71 -9.52 6.85 -2.24
C VAL A 71 -8.72 6.87 -3.56
N ALA A 72 -7.77 7.80 -3.68
CA ALA A 72 -6.80 7.78 -4.76
C ALA A 72 -5.39 7.68 -4.18
N ALA A 73 -4.63 6.67 -4.61
CA ALA A 73 -3.19 6.73 -4.51
C ALA A 73 -2.71 7.93 -5.36
N ARG A 74 -1.77 8.72 -4.86
CA ARG A 74 -1.22 9.89 -5.57
C ARG A 74 -0.83 9.59 -7.03
N GLY A 75 -0.33 8.37 -7.29
CA GLY A 75 -0.02 7.91 -8.64
C GLY A 75 -1.20 7.93 -9.61
N GLU A 76 -2.43 7.68 -9.15
CA GLU A 76 -3.62 7.75 -10.02
C GLU A 76 -4.02 9.20 -10.34
N ILE A 77 -3.84 10.13 -9.40
CA ILE A 77 -4.06 11.56 -9.62
C ILE A 77 -3.01 12.09 -10.60
N GLU A 78 -1.75 11.70 -10.45
CA GLU A 78 -0.65 12.17 -11.29
C GLU A 78 -0.70 11.58 -12.71
N LEU A 79 -1.14 10.32 -12.86
CA LEU A 79 -1.43 9.72 -14.18
C LEU A 79 -2.54 10.48 -14.90
N ARG A 80 -3.64 10.82 -14.19
CA ARG A 80 -4.74 11.62 -14.76
C ARG A 80 -4.30 13.03 -15.11
N ALA A 81 -3.49 13.68 -14.27
CA ALA A 81 -2.96 15.01 -14.53
C ALA A 81 -2.04 15.06 -15.77
N ARG A 82 -1.33 13.96 -16.06
CA ARG A 82 -0.49 13.80 -17.26
C ARG A 82 -1.26 13.35 -18.51
N GLY A 83 -2.59 13.28 -18.47
CA GLY A 83 -3.43 12.84 -19.59
C GLY A 83 -3.30 11.35 -19.93
N LEU A 84 -2.65 10.55 -19.07
CA LEU A 84 -2.45 9.13 -19.28
C LEU A 84 -3.67 8.36 -18.74
N ARG A 85 -4.39 7.66 -19.62
CA ARG A 85 -5.37 6.65 -19.20
C ARG A 85 -4.65 5.38 -18.78
N LYS A 86 -5.13 4.70 -17.73
CA LYS A 86 -4.65 3.36 -17.37
C LYS A 86 -4.75 2.46 -18.61
N GLY A 87 -3.59 2.05 -19.15
CA GLY A 87 -3.50 0.88 -20.02
C GLY A 87 -4.00 -0.34 -19.26
N ALA A 88 -4.48 -1.35 -20.00
CA ALA A 88 -5.02 -2.62 -19.51
C ALA A 88 -4.28 -3.12 -18.25
N PRO A 89 -4.98 -3.70 -17.26
CA PRO A 89 -4.48 -3.89 -15.91
C PRO A 89 -3.10 -4.56 -15.91
N GLY A 90 -2.07 -3.73 -15.76
CA GLY A 90 -0.73 -4.16 -15.38
C GLY A 90 -0.83 -4.75 -13.99
N ARG A 91 -1.00 -6.08 -13.97
CA ARG A 91 -0.96 -7.03 -12.84
C ARG A 91 -0.47 -6.43 -11.51
N SER A 92 -1.33 -5.68 -10.84
CA SER A 92 -1.08 -5.15 -9.48
C SER A 92 -2.40 -5.02 -8.73
N LEU A 93 -3.21 -6.07 -8.83
CA LEU A 93 -4.20 -6.47 -7.85
C LEU A 93 -4.03 -7.98 -7.70
N ARG A 94 -3.23 -8.41 -6.73
CA ARG A 94 -3.28 -9.79 -6.22
C ARG A 94 -3.93 -9.83 -4.85
N ALA A 95 -5.00 -9.05 -4.68
CA ALA A 95 -5.98 -9.32 -3.63
C ALA A 95 -6.82 -10.52 -4.09
N GLY A 96 -6.63 -11.67 -3.43
CA GLY A 96 -7.53 -12.82 -3.54
C GLY A 96 -7.23 -13.81 -4.66
N ARG A 97 -6.18 -14.62 -4.51
CA ARG A 97 -6.21 -15.96 -5.12
C ARG A 97 -7.01 -16.86 -4.16
N ARG A 98 -8.34 -16.87 -4.39
CA ARG A 98 -9.40 -17.78 -3.93
C ARG A 98 -9.26 -18.36 -2.51
N LEU A 99 -10.18 -17.93 -1.62
CA LEU A 99 -10.67 -18.80 -0.55
C LEU A 99 -11.49 -19.94 -1.20
N THR A 100 -10.80 -20.96 -1.71
CA THR A 100 -11.26 -22.36 -1.84
C THR A 100 -10.03 -23.24 -1.93
#